data_AF-A0A2J6WND0-F1
#
_entry.id   AF-A0A2J6WND0-F1
#
_cell.length_a   1.000
_cell.length_b   1.000
_cell.length_c   1.000
_cell.angle_alpha   90.00
_cell.angle_beta   90.00
_cell.angle_gamma   90.00
#
_symmetry.space_group_name_H-M   'P 1'
#
loop_
_entity.id
_entity.type
_entity.pdbx_description
1 polymer ?
#
loop_
_entity_poly.entity_id
_entity_poly.type
_entity_poly.pdbx_seq_one_letter_code
_entity_poly.pdbx_strand_id
1 'polypeptide(L)' 'MAKGIFKRWNIYWIHYAGLDGRIIRESSGSTKFKDAEALLIKKRQSIKEGKQPEIKHIANHTFNELAEQYSKWAGR' A
#
# COMPACT_ATOMS: atom_id res chain seq x y z
N MET A 1 19.68 -11.97 6.95
CA MET A 1 18.91 -10.91 6.27
C MET A 1 17.45 -11.33 6.24
N ALA A 2 16.53 -10.52 6.76
CA ALA A 2 15.11 -10.83 6.75
C ALA A 2 14.60 -10.89 5.30
N LYS A 3 14.17 -12.07 4.85
CA LYS A 3 13.51 -12.26 3.54
C LYS A 3 12.24 -11.40 3.52
N GLY A 4 12.19 -10.35 2.72
CA GLY A 4 11.04 -9.44 2.67
C GLY A 4 11.37 -7.94 2.76
N ILE A 5 12.60 -7.57 3.13
CA ILE A 5 12.98 -6.15 3.31
C ILE A 5 14.12 -5.80 2.35
N PHE A 6 13.96 -4.71 1.61
CA PHE A 6 14.99 -4.18 0.72
C PHE A 6 15.08 -2.67 0.86
N LYS A 7 16.25 -2.09 0.55
CA LYS A 7 16.45 -0.64 0.59
C LYS A 7 16.26 -0.07 -0.81
N ARG A 8 15.44 0.98 -0.93
CA ARG A 8 15.30 1.76 -2.17
C ARG A 8 15.66 3.21 -1.85
N TRP A 9 16.75 3.69 -2.45
CA TRP A 9 17.37 4.97 -2.08
C TRP A 9 17.69 5.02 -0.58
N ASN A 10 17.00 5.88 0.17
CA ASN A 10 17.17 6.00 1.61
C ASN A 10 16.06 5.32 2.43
N ILE A 11 15.01 4.81 1.80
CA ILE A 11 13.83 4.27 2.47
C ILE A 11 13.86 2.75 2.42
N TYR A 12 13.52 2.09 3.52
CA TYR A 12 13.30 0.65 3.52
C TYR A 12 11.92 0.31 2.95
N TRP A 13 11.86 -0.74 2.16
CA TRP A 13 10.65 -1.27 1.55
C TRP A 13 10.43 -2.68 2.05
N ILE A 14 9.16 -3.02 2.23
CA ILE A 14 8.72 -4.35 2.63
C ILE A 14 7.92 -4.98 1.50
N HIS A 15 8.09 -6.28 1.30
CA HIS A 15 7.20 -7.06 0.45
C HIS A 15 6.70 -8.30 1.20
N TYR A 16 5.41 -8.57 1.07
CA TYR A 16 4.73 -9.69 1.73
C TYR A 16 3.63 -10.25 0.84
N ALA A 17 3.28 -11.52 1.05
CA ALA A 17 2.16 -12.15 0.36
C ALA A 17 0.86 -11.86 1.12
N GLY A 18 -0.15 -11.32 0.44
CA GLY A 18 -1.52 -11.18 0.97
C GLY A 18 -2.25 -12.54 1.03
N LEU A 19 -3.49 -12.55 1.55
CA LEU A 19 -4.33 -13.77 1.59
C LEU A 19 -4.62 -14.28 0.17
N ASP A 20 -4.74 -13.36 -0.80
CA ASP A 20 -4.94 -13.65 -2.22
C ASP A 20 -3.69 -14.20 -2.93
N GLY A 21 -2.58 -14.43 -2.20
CA GLY A 21 -1.30 -14.89 -2.77
C GLY A 21 -0.55 -13.82 -3.57
N ARG A 22 -1.10 -12.62 -3.73
CA ARG A 22 -0.45 -11.48 -4.41
C ARG A 22 0.66 -10.89 -3.53
N ILE A 23 1.79 -10.56 -4.16
CA ILE A 23 2.91 -9.89 -3.48
C ILE A 23 2.61 -8.39 -3.42
N ILE A 24 2.36 -7.89 -2.22
CA ILE A 24 2.19 -6.47 -1.94
C ILE A 24 3.56 -5.87 -1.61
N ARG A 25 3.86 -4.70 -2.16
CA ARG A 25 5.08 -3.94 -1.89
C ARG A 25 4.70 -2.61 -1.26
N GLU A 26 5.22 -2.32 -0.08
CA GLU A 26 4.86 -1.15 0.70
C GLU A 26 6.15 -0.48 1.20
N SER A 27 6.22 0.84 1.15
CA SER A 27 7.35 1.56 1.75
C SER A 27 7.17 1.60 3.27
N SER A 28 8.28 1.40 4.01
CA SER A 28 8.25 1.58 5.47
C SER A 28 8.14 3.06 5.87
N GLY A 29 8.40 3.98 4.93
CA GLY A 29 8.51 5.42 5.18
C GLY A 29 9.71 5.83 6.03
N SER A 30 10.52 4.86 6.48
CA SER A 30 11.63 5.10 7.41
C SER A 30 12.97 4.66 6.82
N THR A 31 14.03 5.35 7.27
CA THR A 31 15.44 5.06 6.97
C THR A 31 16.04 4.03 7.92
N LYS A 32 15.26 3.52 8.89
CA LYS A 32 15.70 2.52 9.89
C LYS A 32 15.19 1.13 9.53
N PHE A 33 16.07 0.13 9.65
CA PHE A 33 15.74 -1.26 9.36
C PHE A 33 14.72 -1.84 10.36
N LYS A 34 14.87 -1.51 11.66
CA LYS A 34 13.97 -1.98 12.72
C LYS A 34 12.51 -1.57 12.48
N ASP A 35 12.29 -0.36 11.96
CA ASP A 35 10.94 0.14 11.68
C ASP A 35 10.29 -0.68 10.55
N ALA A 36 11.07 -1.03 9.51
CA ALA A 36 10.61 -1.89 8.42
C ALA A 36 10.32 -3.33 8.90
N GLU A 37 11.14 -3.87 9.80
CA GLU A 37 10.93 -5.19 10.40
C GLU A 37 9.66 -5.24 11.24
N ALA A 38 9.43 -4.23 12.10
CA ALA A 38 8.22 -4.11 12.89
C ALA A 38 6.96 -4.02 12.01
N LEU A 39 7.02 -3.24 10.92
CA LEU A 39 5.92 -3.15 9.96
C LEU A 39 5.65 -4.49 9.26
N LEU A 40 6.69 -5.20 8.82
CA LEU A 40 6.54 -6.51 8.18
C LEU A 40 5.87 -7.52 9.11
N ILE A 41 6.29 -7.57 10.38
CA ILE A 41 5.71 -8.46 11.40
C ILE A 41 4.23 -8.12 11.61
N LYS A 42 3.92 -6.83 11.80
CA LYS A 42 2.55 -6.35 11.99
C LYS A 42 1.64 -6.76 10.83
N LYS A 43 2.08 -6.57 9.58
CA LYS A 43 1.30 -6.95 8.38
C LYS A 43 1.10 -8.46 8.28
N ARG A 44 2.14 -9.27 8.50
CA ARG A 44 2.03 -10.74 8.50
C ARG A 44 1.07 -11.23 9.58
N GLN A 45 1.04 -10.58 10.74
CA GLN A 45 0.11 -10.89 11.81
C GLN A 45 -1.33 -10.55 11.43
N SER A 46 -1.59 -9.35 10.87
CA SER A 46 -2.92 -8.97 10.38
C SER A 46 -3.44 -9.91 9.28
N ILE A 47 -2.55 -10.40 8.41
CA ILE A 47 -2.88 -11.40 7.38
C ILE A 47 -3.27 -12.75 8.01
N LYS A 48 -2.53 -13.21 9.02
CA LYS A 48 -2.90 -14.42 9.78
C LYS A 48 -4.24 -14.26 10.49
N GLU A 49 -4.57 -13.06 10.94
CA GLU A 49 -5.86 -12.72 11.55
C GLU A 49 -7.00 -12.54 10.53
N GLY A 50 -6.73 -12.70 9.22
CA GLY A 50 -7.74 -12.53 8.16
C GLY A 50 -8.13 -11.08 7.89
N LYS A 51 -7.48 -10.11 8.54
CA LYS A 51 -7.71 -8.67 8.35
C LYS A 51 -6.80 -8.17 7.24
N GLN A 52 -7.20 -8.37 5.99
CA GLN A 52 -6.54 -7.69 4.87
C GLN A 52 -6.85 -6.20 4.99
N PRO A 53 -5.85 -5.29 4.99
CA PRO A 53 -6.15 -3.87 4.89
C PRO A 53 -6.95 -3.67 3.61
N GLU A 54 -8.11 -3.04 3.72
CA GLU A 54 -8.91 -2.65 2.57
C GLU A 54 -8.02 -1.80 1.67
N ILE A 55 -7.50 -2.42 0.62
CA ILE A 55 -6.85 -1.70 -0.46
C ILE A 55 -7.98 -0.87 -1.02
N LYS A 56 -8.01 0.42 -0.68
CA LYS A 56 -8.90 1.38 -1.32
C LYS A 56 -8.60 1.30 -2.80
N HIS A 57 -9.41 0.53 -3.51
CA HIS A 57 -9.44 0.55 -4.95
C HIS A 57 -9.92 1.94 -5.30
N ILE A 58 -8.98 2.84 -5.62
CA ILE A 58 -9.32 4.04 -6.35
C ILE A 58 -9.85 3.51 -7.67
N ALA A 59 -11.15 3.63 -7.89
CA ALA A 59 -11.74 3.27 -9.17
C ALA A 59 -11.02 4.07 -10.25
N ASN A 60 -10.64 3.40 -11.34
CA ASN A 60 -10.10 4.11 -12.49
C ASN A 60 -11.23 4.96 -13.06
N HIS A 61 -11.11 6.28 -12.93
CA HIS A 61 -12.03 7.21 -13.57
C HIS A 61 -11.47 7.65 -14.91
N THR A 62 -12.34 7.77 -15.91
CA THR A 62 -11.96 8.37 -17.19
C THR A 62 -11.93 9.89 -17.08
N PHE A 63 -11.14 10.55 -17.93
CA PHE A 63 -11.10 12.02 -17.97
C PHE A 63 -12.50 12.63 -18.19
N ASN A 64 -13.33 11.99 -19.02
CA ASN A 64 -14.69 12.44 -19.29
C ASN A 64 -15.59 12.41 -18.03
N GLU A 65 -15.52 11.33 -17.23
CA GLU A 65 -16.27 11.25 -15.96
C GLU A 65 -15.90 12.38 -15.00
N LEU A 66 -14.61 12.70 -14.92
CA LEU A 66 -14.11 13.78 -14.06
C LEU A 66 -14.48 15.16 -14.61
N ALA A 67 -14.45 15.35 -15.93
CA ALA A 67 -14.85 16.60 -16.58
C ALA A 67 -16.33 16.92 -16.35
N GLU A 68 -17.21 15.93 -16.44
CA GLU A 68 -18.63 16.11 -16.14
C GLU A 68 -18.88 16.50 -14.68
N GLN A 69 -18.20 15.84 -13.73
CA GLN A 69 -18.29 16.21 -12.31
C GLN A 69 -17.75 17.63 -12.06
N TYR A 70 -16.67 18.01 -12.73
CA TYR A 70 -16.10 19.34 -12.64
C TYR A 70 -17.04 20.42 -13.18
N SER A 71 -17.66 20.20 -14.33
CA SER A 71 -18.64 21.15 -14.90
C SER A 71 -19.85 21.36 -13.97
N LYS A 72 -20.33 20.30 -13.29
CA LYS A 72 -21.40 20.41 -12.29
C LYS A 72 -20.98 21.23 -11.06
N TRP A 73 -19.72 21.08 -10.63
CA TRP A 73 -19.18 21.85 -9.51
C TRP A 73 -18.94 23.33 -9.87
N ALA A 74 -18.43 23.59 -11.08
CA ALA A 74 -18.07 24.92 -11.55
C ALA A 74 -19.26 25.78 -11.98
N GLY A 75 -20.40 25.17 -12.34
CA GLY A 75 -21.62 25.87 -12.76
C GLY A 75 -22.46 26.48 -11.62
N ARG A 76 -21.83 26.84 -10.49
CA ARG A 76 -22.47 27.52 -9.35
C ARG A 76 -22.44 29.02 -9.52
#